data_AF-A0A958Z6B4-F1
#
_entry.id   AF-A0A958Z6B4-F1
#
_cell.length_a   1.000
_cell.length_b   1.000
_cell.length_c   1.000
_cell.angle_alpha   90.00
_cell.angle_beta   90.00
_cell.angle_gamma   90.00
#
_symmetry.space_group_name_H-M   'P 1'
#
loop_
_entity.id
_entity.type
_entity.pdbx_description
1 polymer ?
#
loop_
_entity_poly.entity_id
_entity_poly.type
_entity_poly.pdbx_seq_one_letter_code
_entity_poly.pdbx_strand_id
1 'polypeptide(L)'
;MSNKFFILFIFAVNLIYSQQYTVATHHKISEETINPYYNLNNEDWFGHSVEGIGDLNGDGVNDIAIGANQDDAGGENKGAIYILFLNEDSSIQSIQKISEEEGGFNVNMMEWDYFGRSISYLGDLNNDGLIEIAVSAEYDNEAGHRFGGIYILTLNPNGTVFSSQKINQIHGNFQGELEVWDVFGSDIANIGDLNGDGNIDIAVGARRDGDGGQQRGAVWILFLNSDFTVNSHQKISATNGNLNLELEFQDYFGSSITNIGDLNNDEVIDLAVGAYRDDDGGLNKGAVYILFMNTDGTVAATQKISELEGNFNEMLTEELRFGKSTSLAPDINGDGKTELIVGCINNLFYILNLNQDGTVDSFQKYGQGLNGFEGNLNEEDYFGHSVSINKSLNDKISIIVGAFGDSEFGFQKGSVWILQLGEILSV
;
A
#
# COMPACT_ATOMS: atom_id res chain seq x y z
N MET A 1 -4.99 39.80 -63.62
CA MET A 1 -5.72 38.69 -62.96
C MET A 1 -4.89 38.28 -61.76
N SER A 2 -5.29 38.69 -60.54
CA SER A 2 -4.55 38.35 -59.32
C SER A 2 -5.03 36.99 -58.81
N ASN A 3 -4.14 36.00 -58.74
CA ASN A 3 -4.40 34.74 -58.07
C ASN A 3 -4.40 34.96 -56.55
N LYS A 4 -5.55 34.80 -55.90
CA LYS A 4 -5.64 34.68 -54.45
C LYS A 4 -5.57 33.20 -54.09
N PHE A 5 -4.48 32.78 -53.45
CA PHE A 5 -4.41 31.50 -52.76
C PHE A 5 -5.24 31.60 -51.47
N PHE A 6 -6.22 30.72 -51.31
CA PHE A 6 -6.86 30.47 -50.02
C PHE A 6 -6.05 29.37 -49.32
N ILE A 7 -5.42 29.71 -48.20
CA ILE A 7 -4.81 28.74 -47.28
C ILE A 7 -5.94 28.31 -46.34
N LEU A 8 -6.28 27.02 -46.40
CA LEU A 8 -7.23 26.39 -45.47
C LEU A 8 -6.45 26.00 -44.20
N PHE A 9 -6.64 26.73 -43.11
CA PHE A 9 -6.20 26.30 -41.79
C PHE A 9 -7.20 25.28 -41.26
N ILE A 10 -6.81 24.01 -41.20
CA ILE A 10 -7.53 23.00 -40.41
C ILE A 10 -7.06 23.20 -38.97
N PHE A 11 -7.90 23.81 -38.14
CA PHE A 11 -7.74 23.71 -36.68
C PHE A 11 -8.22 22.32 -36.28
N ALA A 12 -7.29 21.39 -36.05
CA ALA A 12 -7.58 20.22 -35.25
C ALA A 12 -7.76 20.70 -33.81
N VAL A 13 -9.00 20.88 -33.38
CA VAL A 13 -9.31 21.00 -31.95
C VAL A 13 -9.19 19.60 -31.40
N ASN A 14 -8.03 19.26 -30.83
CA ASN A 14 -7.94 18.12 -29.92
C ASN A 14 -8.74 18.51 -28.69
N LEU A 15 -10.01 18.12 -28.64
CA LEU A 15 -10.70 18.00 -27.37
C LEU A 15 -9.97 16.88 -26.62
N ILE A 16 -9.09 17.26 -25.70
CA ILE A 16 -8.59 16.33 -24.68
C ILE A 16 -9.79 16.11 -23.76
N TYR A 17 -10.54 15.05 -24.02
CA TYR A 17 -11.48 14.55 -23.03
C TYR A 17 -10.65 13.91 -21.93
N SER A 18 -10.75 14.42 -20.71
CA SER A 18 -10.35 13.65 -19.53
C SER A 18 -11.15 12.35 -19.58
N GLN A 19 -10.48 11.22 -19.80
CA GLN A 19 -11.10 9.92 -19.60
C GLN A 19 -11.34 9.80 -18.10
N GLN A 20 -12.61 9.87 -17.69
CA GLN A 20 -13.02 9.59 -16.32
C GLN A 20 -13.24 8.09 -16.19
N TYR A 21 -12.54 7.47 -15.24
CA TYR A 21 -12.60 6.04 -14.97
C TYR A 21 -13.52 5.83 -13.79
N THR A 22 -14.76 5.45 -14.08
CA THR A 22 -15.75 5.13 -13.05
C THR A 22 -15.64 3.66 -12.66
N VAL A 23 -16.06 3.33 -11.44
CA VAL A 23 -16.26 1.94 -11.04
C VAL A 23 -17.36 1.34 -11.92
N ALA A 24 -16.99 0.37 -12.76
CA ALA A 24 -17.90 -0.31 -13.66
C ALA A 24 -18.60 -1.48 -12.98
N THR A 25 -17.85 -2.23 -12.18
CA THR A 25 -18.37 -3.31 -11.34
C THR A 25 -17.60 -3.34 -10.01
N HIS A 26 -18.22 -3.91 -8.99
CA HIS A 26 -17.56 -4.15 -7.71
C HIS A 26 -18.01 -5.48 -7.11
N HIS A 27 -17.09 -6.15 -6.41
CA HIS A 27 -17.35 -7.39 -5.68
C HIS A 27 -16.93 -7.19 -4.22
N LYS A 28 -17.86 -7.38 -3.28
CA LYS A 28 -17.58 -7.35 -1.84
C LYS A 28 -17.21 -8.76 -1.38
N ILE A 29 -16.07 -8.89 -0.72
CA ILE A 29 -15.65 -10.06 0.04
C ILE A 29 -15.82 -9.73 1.51
N SER A 30 -16.80 -10.36 2.14
CA SER A 30 -17.11 -10.22 3.58
C SER A 30 -17.40 -11.59 4.19
N GLU A 31 -17.77 -11.62 5.47
CA GLU A 31 -18.27 -12.80 6.17
C GLU A 31 -19.30 -13.59 5.33
N GLU A 32 -20.22 -12.91 4.63
CA GLU A 32 -21.25 -13.58 3.83
C GLU A 32 -20.67 -14.44 2.69
N THR A 33 -19.65 -13.93 2.02
CA THR A 33 -19.01 -14.61 0.88
C THR A 33 -17.91 -15.58 1.30
N ILE A 34 -17.29 -15.35 2.46
CA ILE A 34 -16.14 -16.14 2.94
C ILE A 34 -16.58 -17.35 3.78
N ASN A 35 -17.75 -17.30 4.45
CA ASN A 35 -18.27 -18.35 5.35
C ASN A 35 -18.22 -19.78 4.79
N PRO A 36 -18.49 -20.03 3.48
CA PRO A 36 -18.35 -21.38 2.91
C PRO A 36 -16.94 -21.99 3.05
N TYR A 37 -15.93 -21.16 3.26
CA TYR A 37 -14.51 -21.53 3.36
C TYR A 37 -13.95 -21.30 4.77
N TYR A 38 -14.26 -20.16 5.38
CA TYR A 38 -13.73 -19.74 6.68
C TYR A 38 -14.71 -18.79 7.39
N ASN A 39 -14.76 -18.83 8.73
CA ASN A 39 -15.56 -17.88 9.51
C ASN A 39 -14.64 -16.77 10.02
N LEU A 40 -14.97 -15.50 9.75
CA LEU A 40 -14.30 -14.37 10.38
C LEU A 40 -14.88 -14.18 11.78
N ASN A 41 -14.03 -13.91 12.78
CA ASN A 41 -14.50 -13.54 14.11
C ASN A 41 -14.67 -12.03 14.21
N ASN A 42 -15.41 -11.61 15.23
CA ASN A 42 -15.51 -10.18 15.53
C ASN A 42 -14.14 -9.64 15.89
N GLU A 43 -13.87 -8.39 15.51
CA GLU A 43 -12.64 -7.67 15.84
C GLU A 43 -11.35 -8.23 15.18
N ASP A 44 -11.42 -9.29 14.36
CA ASP A 44 -10.26 -9.80 13.60
C ASP A 44 -9.72 -8.77 12.57
N TRP A 45 -10.57 -7.82 12.17
CA TRP A 45 -10.24 -6.72 11.23
C TRP A 45 -9.78 -7.21 9.85
N PHE A 46 -10.49 -8.17 9.26
CA PHE A 46 -10.22 -8.63 7.90
C PHE A 46 -10.30 -7.47 6.89
N GLY A 47 -9.29 -7.31 6.03
CA GLY A 47 -9.18 -6.15 5.13
C GLY A 47 -8.38 -4.99 5.71
N HIS A 48 -7.75 -5.17 6.88
CA HIS A 48 -6.88 -4.14 7.44
C HIS A 48 -5.70 -3.81 6.52
N SER A 49 -5.16 -4.81 5.83
CA SER A 49 -4.25 -4.66 4.69
C SER A 49 -4.75 -5.51 3.53
N VAL A 50 -4.46 -5.08 2.30
CA VAL A 50 -4.81 -5.79 1.08
C VAL A 50 -3.66 -5.66 0.10
N GLU A 51 -3.32 -6.73 -0.62
CA GLU A 51 -2.27 -6.71 -1.62
C GLU A 51 -2.57 -7.69 -2.75
N GLY A 52 -2.41 -7.26 -4.00
CA GLY A 52 -2.39 -8.17 -5.15
C GLY A 52 -1.04 -8.89 -5.24
N ILE A 53 -1.03 -10.22 -5.24
CA ILE A 53 0.20 -11.02 -5.14
C ILE A 53 0.54 -11.80 -6.41
N GLY A 54 -0.10 -11.45 -7.53
CA GLY A 54 0.04 -12.17 -8.79
C GLY A 54 -0.66 -13.53 -8.78
N ASP A 55 -0.46 -14.32 -9.84
CA ASP A 55 -0.99 -15.68 -9.97
C ASP A 55 -0.08 -16.66 -9.21
N LEU A 56 -0.41 -16.94 -7.95
CA LEU A 56 0.42 -17.76 -7.06
C LEU A 56 0.27 -19.26 -7.38
N ASN A 57 -0.92 -19.70 -7.77
CA ASN A 57 -1.21 -21.11 -8.04
C ASN A 57 -0.95 -21.53 -9.51
N GLY A 58 -0.70 -20.58 -10.41
CA GLY A 58 -0.43 -20.79 -11.83
C GLY A 58 -1.67 -21.11 -12.66
N ASP A 59 -2.87 -20.68 -12.23
CA ASP A 59 -4.14 -20.95 -12.92
C ASP A 59 -4.54 -19.86 -13.94
N GLY A 60 -3.76 -18.78 -14.03
CA GLY A 60 -3.98 -17.64 -14.92
C GLY A 60 -4.85 -16.53 -14.33
N VAL A 61 -5.28 -16.65 -13.08
CA VAL A 61 -5.96 -15.60 -12.32
C VAL A 61 -5.05 -15.10 -11.22
N ASN A 62 -4.97 -13.78 -11.04
CA ASN A 62 -4.20 -13.25 -9.92
C ASN A 62 -4.94 -13.41 -8.60
N ASP A 63 -4.16 -13.77 -7.60
CA ASP A 63 -4.57 -13.96 -6.21
C ASP A 63 -4.31 -12.70 -5.39
N ILE A 64 -4.92 -12.66 -4.19
CA ILE A 64 -4.79 -11.53 -3.28
C ILE A 64 -4.45 -12.01 -1.87
N ALA A 65 -3.68 -11.20 -1.14
CA ALA A 65 -3.41 -11.38 0.27
C ALA A 65 -4.16 -10.33 1.09
N ILE A 66 -4.75 -10.75 2.21
CA ILE A 66 -5.57 -9.89 3.07
C ILE A 66 -5.14 -10.05 4.53
N GLY A 67 -4.86 -8.94 5.19
CA GLY A 67 -4.53 -8.92 6.62
C GLY A 67 -5.77 -8.88 7.51
N ALA A 68 -5.71 -9.66 8.59
CA ALA A 68 -6.59 -9.61 9.75
C ALA A 68 -5.70 -9.50 10.99
N ASN A 69 -5.20 -8.30 11.24
CA ASN A 69 -4.09 -8.10 12.17
C ASN A 69 -4.47 -8.24 13.65
N GLN A 70 -5.74 -8.48 13.95
CA GLN A 70 -6.26 -8.76 15.29
C GLN A 70 -6.79 -10.19 15.44
N ASP A 71 -6.55 -11.05 14.45
CA ASP A 71 -6.89 -12.47 14.55
C ASP A 71 -6.20 -13.13 15.77
N ASP A 72 -6.99 -13.91 16.52
CA ASP A 72 -6.57 -14.53 17.79
C ASP A 72 -5.93 -15.93 17.63
N ALA A 73 -5.64 -16.39 16.41
CA ALA A 73 -5.04 -17.71 16.19
C ALA A 73 -3.66 -17.82 16.87
N GLY A 74 -3.55 -18.73 17.85
CA GLY A 74 -2.36 -18.92 18.68
C GLY A 74 -2.23 -17.98 19.88
N GLY A 75 -3.15 -17.02 20.08
CA GLY A 75 -3.14 -16.08 21.21
C GLY A 75 -3.73 -14.71 20.88
N GLU A 76 -3.93 -13.88 21.91
CA GLU A 76 -4.62 -12.58 21.79
C GLU A 76 -3.95 -11.65 20.76
N ASN A 77 -4.70 -11.29 19.72
CA ASN A 77 -4.32 -10.40 18.63
C ASN A 77 -2.90 -10.64 18.07
N LYS A 78 -2.53 -11.92 17.90
CA LYS A 78 -1.28 -12.26 17.22
C LYS A 78 -1.32 -11.87 15.74
N GLY A 79 -2.50 -11.93 15.14
CA GLY A 79 -2.77 -11.55 13.76
C GLY A 79 -2.58 -12.70 12.77
N ALA A 80 -3.18 -12.53 11.59
CA ALA A 80 -3.15 -13.49 10.49
C ALA A 80 -3.17 -12.78 9.13
N ILE A 81 -2.80 -13.51 8.08
CA ILE A 81 -3.12 -13.16 6.70
C ILE A 81 -3.90 -14.27 6.02
N TYR A 82 -4.67 -13.91 5.01
CA TYR A 82 -5.48 -14.80 4.20
C TYR A 82 -5.06 -14.65 2.74
N ILE A 83 -4.61 -15.74 2.13
CA ILE A 83 -4.40 -15.83 0.69
C ILE A 83 -5.70 -16.28 0.05
N LEU A 84 -6.29 -15.45 -0.79
CA LEU A 84 -7.51 -15.75 -1.53
C LEU A 84 -7.15 -16.03 -2.99
N PHE A 85 -7.40 -17.27 -3.38
CA PHE A 85 -7.38 -17.68 -4.77
C PHE A 85 -8.69 -17.28 -5.43
N LEU A 86 -8.64 -16.60 -6.56
CA LEU A 86 -9.82 -16.01 -7.20
C LEU A 86 -10.17 -16.73 -8.50
N ASN A 87 -11.45 -16.65 -8.89
CA ASN A 87 -11.88 -16.96 -10.25
C ASN A 87 -11.81 -15.70 -11.13
N GLU A 88 -11.92 -15.86 -12.46
CA GLU A 88 -11.90 -14.73 -13.42
C GLU A 88 -12.96 -13.64 -13.14
N ASP A 89 -14.06 -13.99 -12.47
CA ASP A 89 -15.14 -13.07 -12.08
C ASP A 89 -14.93 -12.47 -10.68
N SER A 90 -13.73 -12.58 -10.11
CA SER A 90 -13.35 -12.12 -8.77
C SER A 90 -14.07 -12.83 -7.61
N SER A 91 -14.82 -13.91 -7.86
CA SER A 91 -15.34 -14.76 -6.80
C SER A 91 -14.24 -15.63 -6.19
N ILE A 92 -14.41 -16.06 -4.93
CA ILE A 92 -13.42 -16.90 -4.23
C ILE A 92 -13.41 -18.30 -4.83
N GLN A 93 -12.22 -18.77 -5.21
CA GLN A 93 -11.96 -20.15 -5.61
C GLN A 93 -11.60 -20.99 -4.38
N SER A 94 -10.60 -20.54 -3.61
CA SER A 94 -10.17 -21.17 -2.35
C SER A 94 -9.43 -20.19 -1.44
N ILE A 95 -9.18 -20.57 -0.19
CA ILE A 95 -8.54 -19.71 0.82
C ILE A 95 -7.47 -20.51 1.57
N GLN A 96 -6.33 -19.86 1.82
CA GLN A 96 -5.30 -20.34 2.76
C GLN A 96 -5.03 -19.27 3.81
N LYS A 97 -5.36 -19.56 5.07
CA LYS A 97 -4.96 -18.72 6.21
C LYS A 97 -3.52 -19.02 6.62
N ILE A 98 -2.76 -17.99 6.92
CA ILE A 98 -1.41 -18.06 7.48
C ILE A 98 -1.44 -17.35 8.83
N SER A 99 -1.17 -18.10 9.89
CA SER A 99 -1.06 -17.62 11.28
C SER A 99 -0.04 -18.48 12.02
N GLU A 100 0.12 -18.29 13.34
CA GLU A 100 0.97 -19.18 14.15
C GLU A 100 0.51 -20.65 14.08
N GLU A 101 -0.80 -20.89 13.97
CA GLU A 101 -1.41 -22.24 14.03
C GLU A 101 -1.73 -22.84 12.64
N GLU A 102 -1.74 -22.03 11.58
CA GLU A 102 -2.19 -22.43 10.24
C GLU A 102 -1.22 -21.98 9.13
N GLY A 103 -1.28 -22.64 7.97
CA GLY A 103 -0.55 -22.19 6.77
C GLY A 103 0.96 -22.43 6.79
N GLY A 104 1.49 -23.16 7.78
CA GLY A 104 2.90 -23.58 7.80
C GLY A 104 3.89 -22.52 8.30
N PHE A 105 3.43 -21.39 8.83
CA PHE A 105 4.29 -20.30 9.28
C PHE A 105 5.20 -20.70 10.46
N ASN A 106 4.73 -21.55 11.38
CA ASN A 106 5.52 -22.23 12.44
C ASN A 106 6.52 -21.34 13.23
N VAL A 107 6.26 -20.04 13.34
CA VAL A 107 7.02 -19.12 14.21
C VAL A 107 6.25 -18.88 15.50
N ASN A 108 6.96 -18.55 16.58
CA ASN A 108 6.33 -18.19 17.84
C ASN A 108 6.18 -16.66 17.92
N MET A 109 4.95 -16.18 17.75
CA MET A 109 4.60 -14.77 17.89
C MET A 109 4.17 -14.45 19.32
N MET A 110 4.34 -13.21 19.76
CA MET A 110 3.83 -12.72 21.03
C MET A 110 2.40 -12.18 20.85
N GLU A 111 1.63 -12.19 21.94
CA GLU A 111 0.33 -11.51 21.96
C GLU A 111 0.52 -10.03 21.56
N TRP A 112 -0.43 -9.50 20.80
CA TRP A 112 -0.41 -8.11 20.29
C TRP A 112 0.68 -7.79 19.26
N ASP A 113 1.29 -8.78 18.61
CA ASP A 113 2.28 -8.56 17.54
C ASP A 113 1.68 -7.94 16.27
N TYR A 114 0.38 -8.14 16.05
CA TYR A 114 -0.37 -7.62 14.90
C TYR A 114 0.21 -8.06 13.55
N PHE A 115 0.52 -9.34 13.41
CA PHE A 115 0.92 -9.91 12.14
C PHE A 115 -0.16 -9.71 11.06
N GLY A 116 0.23 -9.35 9.84
CA GLY A 116 -0.71 -9.02 8.76
C GLY A 116 -1.13 -7.56 8.73
N ARG A 117 -0.50 -6.70 9.54
CA ARG A 117 -0.80 -5.27 9.58
C ARG A 117 -0.58 -4.53 8.25
N SER A 118 0.44 -4.94 7.51
CA SER A 118 0.77 -4.54 6.14
C SER A 118 1.33 -5.76 5.42
N ILE A 119 1.11 -5.83 4.11
CA ILE A 119 1.56 -6.89 3.22
C ILE A 119 2.09 -6.22 1.96
N SER A 120 3.25 -6.67 1.47
CA SER A 120 3.83 -6.19 0.21
C SER A 120 4.22 -7.37 -0.67
N TYR A 121 3.82 -7.34 -1.94
CA TYR A 121 4.29 -8.31 -2.92
C TYR A 121 5.73 -7.99 -3.31
N LEU A 122 6.63 -8.94 -3.06
CA LEU A 122 8.03 -8.80 -3.43
C LEU A 122 8.30 -9.47 -4.80
N GLY A 123 7.58 -10.55 -5.13
CA GLY A 123 7.83 -11.35 -6.33
C GLY A 123 8.84 -12.45 -6.06
N ASP A 124 9.39 -13.06 -7.11
CA ASP A 124 10.45 -14.08 -6.97
C ASP A 124 11.82 -13.39 -6.84
N LEU A 125 12.19 -13.06 -5.60
CA LEU A 125 13.34 -12.20 -5.29
C LEU A 125 14.67 -12.91 -5.49
N ASN A 126 14.71 -14.21 -5.22
CA ASN A 126 15.94 -15.00 -5.27
C ASN A 126 16.02 -15.86 -6.55
N ASN A 127 15.04 -15.74 -7.45
CA ASN A 127 14.90 -16.50 -8.70
C ASN A 127 14.83 -18.02 -8.49
N ASP A 128 14.20 -18.47 -7.40
CA ASP A 128 13.99 -19.89 -7.12
C ASP A 128 12.66 -20.44 -7.66
N GLY A 129 11.82 -19.57 -8.22
CA GLY A 129 10.53 -19.90 -8.81
C GLY A 129 9.37 -19.87 -7.83
N LEU A 130 9.59 -19.48 -6.57
CA LEU A 130 8.56 -19.20 -5.59
C LEU A 130 8.40 -17.69 -5.42
N ILE A 131 7.23 -17.27 -4.92
CA ILE A 131 6.92 -15.88 -4.68
C ILE A 131 7.24 -15.54 -3.22
N GLU A 132 7.90 -14.41 -3.02
CA GLU A 132 8.04 -13.75 -1.73
C GLU A 132 6.99 -12.66 -1.50
N ILE A 133 6.51 -12.60 -0.27
CA ILE A 133 5.76 -11.47 0.28
C ILE A 133 6.43 -10.99 1.57
N ALA A 134 6.35 -9.69 1.85
CA ALA A 134 6.68 -9.14 3.16
C ALA A 134 5.42 -8.94 3.98
N VAL A 135 5.45 -9.28 5.28
CA VAL A 135 4.31 -9.13 6.18
C VAL A 135 4.78 -8.51 7.50
N SER A 136 4.10 -7.45 7.92
CA SER A 136 4.43 -6.75 9.16
C SER A 136 3.83 -7.41 10.39
N ALA A 137 4.60 -7.43 11.47
CA ALA A 137 4.17 -7.58 12.86
C ALA A 137 4.58 -6.29 13.61
N GLU A 138 3.82 -5.23 13.39
CA GLU A 138 4.24 -3.85 13.70
C GLU A 138 4.49 -3.59 15.19
N TYR A 139 3.90 -4.40 16.07
CA TYR A 139 4.04 -4.29 17.51
C TYR A 139 4.84 -5.43 18.12
N ASP A 140 5.60 -6.17 17.30
CA ASP A 140 6.57 -7.19 17.75
C ASP A 140 7.38 -6.67 18.94
N ASN A 141 7.28 -7.40 20.04
CA ASN A 141 7.87 -7.04 21.32
C ASN A 141 9.14 -7.84 21.65
N GLU A 142 9.60 -8.71 20.75
CA GLU A 142 10.69 -9.64 21.01
C GLU A 142 12.00 -8.92 21.37
N ALA A 143 12.31 -7.85 20.65
CA ALA A 143 13.55 -7.09 20.82
C ALA A 143 13.41 -5.86 21.73
N GLY A 144 12.19 -5.48 22.08
CA GLY A 144 11.89 -4.26 22.82
C GLY A 144 10.42 -3.88 22.69
N HIS A 145 9.90 -3.08 23.63
CA HIS A 145 8.48 -2.76 23.67
C HIS A 145 8.04 -1.95 22.43
N ARG A 146 7.29 -2.61 21.53
CA ARG A 146 6.78 -2.12 20.26
C ARG A 146 7.85 -1.53 19.37
N PHE A 147 8.99 -2.22 19.30
CA PHE A 147 10.00 -1.96 18.29
C PHE A 147 9.41 -2.29 16.91
N GLY A 148 8.69 -3.41 16.82
CA GLY A 148 8.11 -3.90 15.58
C GLY A 148 9.08 -4.78 14.79
N GLY A 149 8.55 -5.45 13.77
CA GLY A 149 9.29 -6.37 12.93
C GLY A 149 8.53 -6.72 11.66
N ILE A 150 9.26 -7.29 10.71
CA ILE A 150 8.68 -7.80 9.46
C ILE A 150 9.12 -9.24 9.24
N TYR A 151 8.33 -9.98 8.47
CA TYR A 151 8.64 -11.31 7.99
C TYR A 151 8.62 -11.31 6.47
N ILE A 152 9.68 -11.76 5.83
CA ILE A 152 9.68 -12.13 4.42
C ILE A 152 9.30 -13.60 4.35
N LEU A 153 8.20 -13.92 3.66
CA LEU A 153 7.67 -15.27 3.51
C LEU A 153 7.82 -15.71 2.06
N THR A 154 8.50 -16.82 1.84
CA THR A 154 8.44 -17.53 0.55
C THR A 154 7.23 -18.45 0.58
N LEU A 155 6.34 -18.33 -0.41
CA LEU A 155 5.09 -19.07 -0.47
C LEU A 155 5.16 -20.25 -1.43
N ASN A 156 4.55 -21.37 -1.04
CA ASN A 156 4.21 -22.44 -1.96
C ASN A 156 3.01 -22.01 -2.84
N PRO A 157 2.83 -22.60 -4.05
CA PRO A 157 1.70 -22.30 -4.93
C PRO A 157 0.31 -22.54 -4.33
N ASN A 158 0.20 -23.30 -3.23
CA ASN A 158 -1.05 -23.50 -2.50
C ASN A 158 -1.29 -22.46 -1.38
N GLY A 159 -0.47 -21.42 -1.30
CA GLY A 159 -0.58 -20.35 -0.30
C GLY A 159 0.03 -20.68 1.06
N THR A 160 0.63 -21.87 1.27
CA THR A 160 1.31 -22.18 2.53
C THR A 160 2.75 -21.65 2.55
N VAL A 161 3.28 -21.34 3.72
CA VAL A 161 4.65 -20.85 3.89
C VAL A 161 5.65 -21.98 3.62
N PHE A 162 6.57 -21.75 2.69
CA PHE A 162 7.71 -22.62 2.40
C PHE A 162 8.88 -22.32 3.35
N SER A 163 9.21 -21.05 3.51
CA SER A 163 10.23 -20.54 4.43
C SER A 163 9.88 -19.12 4.89
N SER A 164 10.51 -18.68 5.98
CA SER A 164 10.35 -17.32 6.50
C SER A 164 11.68 -16.76 7.00
N GLN A 165 11.88 -15.45 6.80
CA GLN A 165 12.98 -14.67 7.33
C GLN A 165 12.44 -13.47 8.11
N LYS A 166 12.72 -13.41 9.42
CA LYS A 166 12.35 -12.27 10.26
C LYS A 166 13.42 -11.17 10.18
N ILE A 167 12.99 -9.92 10.12
CA ILE A 167 13.85 -8.74 10.26
C ILE A 167 13.27 -7.87 11.38
N ASN A 168 14.05 -7.71 12.45
CA ASN A 168 13.82 -6.76 13.54
C ASN A 168 15.17 -6.40 14.17
N GLN A 169 15.18 -5.69 15.29
CA GLN A 169 16.42 -5.25 15.96
C GLN A 169 17.43 -6.38 16.30
N ILE A 170 16.99 -7.65 16.41
CA ILE A 170 17.86 -8.79 16.79
C ILE A 170 17.91 -9.92 15.75
N HIS A 171 17.15 -9.82 14.66
CA HIS A 171 17.06 -10.85 13.60
C HIS A 171 17.30 -10.25 12.22
N GLY A 172 17.68 -11.11 11.26
CA GLY A 172 17.83 -10.70 9.86
C GLY A 172 19.02 -9.77 9.60
N ASN A 173 20.02 -9.75 10.49
CA ASN A 173 21.22 -8.90 10.40
C ASN A 173 20.94 -7.39 10.32
N PHE A 174 19.76 -6.93 10.74
CA PHE A 174 19.47 -5.51 10.80
C PHE A 174 20.33 -4.84 11.89
N GLN A 175 21.14 -3.85 11.49
CA GLN A 175 22.06 -3.12 12.37
C GLN A 175 21.60 -1.68 12.67
N GLY A 176 20.38 -1.31 12.26
CA GLY A 176 19.79 -0.04 12.66
C GLY A 176 19.41 -0.06 14.13
N GLU A 177 19.33 1.12 14.74
CA GLU A 177 18.86 1.28 16.12
C GLU A 177 17.39 1.71 16.11
N LEU A 178 16.54 0.81 16.61
CA LEU A 178 15.13 1.07 16.93
C LEU A 178 15.00 1.43 18.41
N GLU A 179 14.04 2.30 18.69
CA GLU A 179 13.64 2.72 20.01
C GLU A 179 12.23 2.22 20.37
N VAL A 180 11.88 2.39 21.64
CA VAL A 180 10.56 2.02 22.15
C VAL A 180 9.50 2.83 21.42
N TRP A 181 8.52 2.14 20.85
CA TRP A 181 7.45 2.73 20.03
C TRP A 181 7.86 3.20 18.64
N ASP A 182 8.97 2.79 18.04
CA ASP A 182 9.25 3.16 16.65
C ASP A 182 8.22 2.58 15.67
N VAL A 183 7.66 1.40 16.02
CA VAL A 183 6.66 0.69 15.19
C VAL A 183 7.22 0.43 13.79
N PHE A 184 8.42 -0.15 13.76
CA PHE A 184 9.05 -0.65 12.56
C PHE A 184 8.19 -1.74 11.91
N GLY A 185 8.04 -1.68 10.59
CA GLY A 185 7.04 -2.46 9.87
C GLY A 185 5.66 -1.80 9.85
N SER A 186 5.55 -0.48 10.00
CA SER A 186 4.27 0.21 9.85
C SER A 186 3.68 0.08 8.45
N ASP A 187 4.56 0.01 7.46
CA ASP A 187 4.28 -0.39 6.08
C ASP A 187 5.57 -0.94 5.44
N ILE A 188 5.45 -1.64 4.32
CA ILE A 188 6.57 -2.22 3.58
C ILE A 188 6.34 -1.98 2.08
N ALA A 189 7.39 -1.60 1.35
CA ALA A 189 7.35 -1.50 -0.10
C ALA A 189 8.53 -2.22 -0.74
N ASN A 190 8.26 -2.97 -1.81
CA ASN A 190 9.27 -3.42 -2.75
C ASN A 190 9.80 -2.22 -3.56
N ILE A 191 11.08 -1.91 -3.43
CA ILE A 191 11.69 -0.76 -4.10
C ILE A 191 12.67 -1.18 -5.22
N GLY A 192 12.70 -2.47 -5.57
CA GLY A 192 13.62 -3.00 -6.56
C GLY A 192 15.08 -2.98 -6.10
N ASP A 193 16.02 -3.18 -7.02
CA ASP A 193 17.46 -3.07 -6.78
C ASP A 193 17.86 -1.59 -6.84
N LEU A 194 17.72 -0.87 -5.71
CA LEU A 194 17.95 0.57 -5.63
C LEU A 194 19.45 0.91 -5.74
N ASN A 195 20.33 0.06 -5.18
CA ASN A 195 21.77 0.30 -5.17
C ASN A 195 22.53 -0.32 -6.36
N GLY A 196 21.86 -1.10 -7.20
CA GLY A 196 22.44 -1.75 -8.37
C GLY A 196 23.36 -2.93 -8.04
N ASP A 197 23.18 -3.58 -6.90
CA ASP A 197 23.99 -4.73 -6.46
C ASP A 197 23.46 -6.09 -6.92
N GLY A 198 22.28 -6.11 -7.55
CA GLY A 198 21.61 -7.28 -8.08
C GLY A 198 20.68 -8.00 -7.10
N ASN A 199 20.54 -7.50 -5.87
CA ASN A 199 19.52 -7.95 -4.93
C ASN A 199 18.39 -6.93 -4.85
N ILE A 200 17.19 -7.38 -4.51
CA ILE A 200 16.04 -6.49 -4.30
C ILE A 200 16.14 -5.87 -2.91
N ASP A 201 15.88 -4.57 -2.84
CA ASP A 201 15.82 -3.78 -1.63
C ASP A 201 14.36 -3.52 -1.23
N ILE A 202 14.16 -3.18 0.04
CA ILE A 202 12.83 -2.82 0.55
C ILE A 202 12.86 -1.52 1.35
N ALA A 203 11.76 -0.79 1.34
CA ALA A 203 11.51 0.30 2.26
C ALA A 203 10.57 -0.16 3.37
N VAL A 204 10.89 0.17 4.62
CA VAL A 204 10.11 -0.21 5.81
C VAL A 204 9.80 1.02 6.65
N GLY A 205 8.53 1.22 6.94
CA GLY A 205 8.08 2.34 7.76
C GLY A 205 8.33 2.11 9.25
N ALA A 206 8.69 3.18 9.96
CA ALA A 206 8.71 3.25 11.42
C ALA A 206 7.89 4.49 11.84
N ARG A 207 6.57 4.42 11.65
CA ARG A 207 5.70 5.62 11.71
C ARG A 207 5.70 6.38 13.04
N ARG A 208 6.23 5.80 14.11
CA ARG A 208 6.28 6.47 15.43
C ARG A 208 7.71 6.72 15.91
N ASP A 209 8.68 6.56 15.02
CA ASP A 209 10.07 6.96 15.24
C ASP A 209 10.16 8.39 15.78
N GLY A 210 10.99 8.56 16.81
CA GLY A 210 11.15 9.80 17.56
C GLY A 210 12.28 10.71 17.07
N ASP A 211 12.95 10.37 15.97
CA ASP A 211 14.10 11.13 15.49
C ASP A 211 13.70 12.54 15.02
N GLY A 212 14.42 13.55 15.52
CA GLY A 212 14.09 14.97 15.39
C GLY A 212 12.95 15.45 16.28
N GLY A 213 12.11 14.56 16.83
CA GLY A 213 11.02 14.90 17.74
C GLY A 213 9.97 13.78 17.86
N GLN A 214 9.09 13.91 18.85
CA GLN A 214 8.22 12.81 19.28
C GLN A 214 7.28 12.32 18.15
N GLN A 215 7.42 11.04 17.80
CA GLN A 215 6.54 10.30 16.89
C GLN A 215 6.34 10.96 15.52
N ARG A 216 7.38 11.60 15.00
CA ARG A 216 7.38 12.19 13.65
C ARG A 216 7.33 11.12 12.56
N GLY A 217 7.94 9.97 12.85
CA GLY A 217 8.04 8.84 11.94
C GLY A 217 9.30 8.87 11.07
N ALA A 218 9.61 7.72 10.50
CA ALA A 218 10.77 7.50 9.64
C ALA A 218 10.49 6.40 8.61
N VAL A 219 11.34 6.34 7.59
CA VAL A 219 11.44 5.25 6.63
C VAL A 219 12.85 4.66 6.70
N TRP A 220 12.96 3.34 6.68
CA TRP A 220 14.22 2.62 6.59
C TRP A 220 14.32 1.96 5.23
N ILE A 221 15.33 2.32 4.46
CA ILE A 221 15.74 1.58 3.26
C ILE A 221 16.65 0.44 3.72
N LEU A 222 16.28 -0.79 3.39
CA LEU A 222 17.05 -1.98 3.70
C LEU A 222 17.59 -2.56 2.39
N PHE A 223 18.92 -2.54 2.28
CA PHE A 223 19.61 -3.22 1.20
C PHE A 223 19.75 -4.70 1.57
N LEU A 224 19.14 -5.60 0.81
CA LEU A 224 19.06 -7.02 1.21
C LEU A 224 20.15 -7.87 0.54
N ASN A 225 20.47 -8.98 1.16
CA ASN A 225 21.17 -10.09 0.52
C ASN A 225 20.14 -11.04 -0.12
N SER A 226 20.62 -11.93 -1.00
CA SER A 226 19.79 -12.97 -1.64
C SER A 226 19.14 -13.96 -0.67
N ASP A 227 19.59 -14.02 0.59
CA ASP A 227 18.99 -14.83 1.66
C ASP A 227 17.99 -14.02 2.52
N PHE A 228 17.60 -12.84 2.05
CA PHE A 228 16.66 -11.92 2.68
C PHE A 228 17.14 -11.31 4.00
N THR A 229 18.42 -11.49 4.37
CA THR A 229 19.02 -10.74 5.48
C THR A 229 19.46 -9.35 5.02
N VAL A 230 19.54 -8.39 5.95
CA VAL A 230 19.97 -7.02 5.66
C VAL A 230 21.48 -6.98 5.45
N ASN A 231 21.93 -6.49 4.30
CA ASN A 231 23.32 -6.20 3.98
C ASN A 231 23.75 -4.86 4.62
N SER A 232 22.98 -3.81 4.34
CA SER A 232 23.17 -2.46 4.87
C SER A 232 21.82 -1.73 4.90
N HIS A 233 21.78 -0.53 5.46
CA HIS A 233 20.53 0.20 5.64
C HIS A 233 20.76 1.71 5.65
N GLN A 234 19.72 2.46 5.30
CA GLN A 234 19.68 3.93 5.36
C GLN A 234 18.37 4.39 5.99
N LYS A 235 18.46 5.24 7.02
CA LYS A 235 17.30 5.88 7.66
C LYS A 235 16.96 7.20 6.97
N ILE A 236 15.69 7.44 6.69
CA ILE A 236 15.14 8.70 6.22
C ILE A 236 14.17 9.20 7.31
N SER A 237 14.50 10.34 7.91
CA SER A 237 13.76 10.93 9.02
C SER A 237 13.96 12.44 9.03
N ALA A 238 13.38 13.14 10.01
CA ALA A 238 13.60 14.58 10.18
C ALA A 238 15.08 14.98 10.33
N THR A 239 15.98 14.08 10.73
CA THR A 239 17.42 14.40 10.91
C THR A 239 18.39 13.52 10.12
N ASN A 240 17.91 12.49 9.41
CA ASN A 240 18.72 11.55 8.64
C ASN A 240 18.22 11.39 7.19
N GLY A 241 19.10 10.90 6.32
CA GLY A 241 18.74 10.53 4.95
C GLY A 241 18.42 11.70 4.02
N ASN A 242 18.88 12.92 4.35
CA ASN A 242 18.67 14.14 3.55
C ASN A 242 17.19 14.51 3.30
N LEU A 243 16.26 14.08 4.18
CA LEU A 243 14.84 14.42 4.02
C LEU A 243 14.65 15.95 3.95
N ASN A 244 15.37 16.72 4.76
CA ASN A 244 15.36 18.20 4.78
C ASN A 244 13.95 18.82 4.90
N LEU A 245 13.02 18.12 5.54
CA LEU A 245 11.66 18.58 5.85
C LEU A 245 11.46 18.74 7.35
N GLU A 246 10.58 19.66 7.73
CA GLU A 246 10.07 19.74 9.09
C GLU A 246 8.87 18.80 9.22
N LEU A 247 9.08 17.65 9.88
CA LEU A 247 7.99 16.80 10.37
C LEU A 247 7.54 17.29 11.75
N GLU A 248 6.24 17.39 11.97
CA GLU A 248 5.62 17.81 13.21
C GLU A 248 5.24 16.64 14.12
N PHE A 249 4.82 16.96 15.34
CA PHE A 249 4.45 15.97 16.35
C PHE A 249 3.35 15.06 15.83
N GLN A 250 3.61 13.74 15.80
CA GLN A 250 2.66 12.71 15.39
C GLN A 250 2.20 12.74 13.92
N ASP A 251 2.93 13.39 13.01
CA ASP A 251 2.64 13.32 11.56
C ASP A 251 2.58 11.89 11.03
N TYR A 252 3.35 11.00 11.67
CA TYR A 252 3.47 9.59 11.33
C TYR A 252 3.98 9.35 9.91
N PHE A 253 5.03 10.08 9.51
CA PHE A 253 5.75 9.83 8.27
C PHE A 253 6.26 8.36 8.21
N GLY A 254 6.16 7.73 7.03
CA GLY A 254 6.43 6.29 6.88
C GLY A 254 5.24 5.40 7.28
N SER A 255 4.06 5.97 7.44
CA SER A 255 2.84 5.21 7.76
C SER A 255 2.24 4.45 6.58
N SER A 256 2.52 4.89 5.36
CA SER A 256 2.38 4.12 4.13
C SER A 256 3.55 4.44 3.21
N ILE A 257 3.96 3.50 2.37
CA ILE A 257 5.08 3.64 1.43
C ILE A 257 4.71 2.93 0.14
N THR A 258 4.96 3.58 -1.00
CA THR A 258 4.78 2.97 -2.33
C THR A 258 5.95 3.34 -3.21
N ASN A 259 6.52 2.36 -3.92
CA ASN A 259 7.41 2.61 -5.04
C ASN A 259 6.59 3.13 -6.23
N ILE A 260 6.88 4.35 -6.68
CA ILE A 260 6.16 5.00 -7.77
C ILE A 260 6.94 4.99 -9.09
N GLY A 261 8.03 4.21 -9.15
CA GLY A 261 8.96 4.18 -10.27
C GLY A 261 9.80 5.45 -10.36
N ASP A 262 10.54 5.60 -11.45
CA ASP A 262 11.31 6.81 -11.75
C ASP A 262 10.37 7.91 -12.28
N LEU A 263 9.88 8.77 -11.40
CA LEU A 263 8.89 9.79 -11.72
C LEU A 263 9.56 10.98 -12.45
N ASN A 264 10.78 11.34 -12.06
CA ASN A 264 11.49 12.51 -12.59
C ASN A 264 12.39 12.21 -13.81
N ASN A 265 12.52 10.94 -14.21
CA ASN A 265 13.37 10.42 -15.29
C ASN A 265 14.87 10.60 -15.02
N ASP A 266 15.32 10.36 -13.79
CA ASP A 266 16.74 10.37 -13.40
C ASP A 266 17.38 8.98 -13.28
N GLU A 267 16.66 7.93 -13.69
CA GLU A 267 17.04 6.52 -13.64
C GLU A 267 17.09 5.92 -12.22
N VAL A 268 16.59 6.63 -11.21
CA VAL A 268 16.40 6.14 -9.84
C VAL A 268 14.91 6.03 -9.53
N ILE A 269 14.52 5.00 -8.78
CA ILE A 269 13.12 4.88 -8.33
C ILE A 269 12.80 5.98 -7.32
N ASP A 270 11.56 6.44 -7.31
CA ASP A 270 11.02 7.39 -6.37
C ASP A 270 9.96 6.74 -5.47
N LEU A 271 9.70 7.35 -4.32
CA LEU A 271 8.75 6.84 -3.33
C LEU A 271 7.62 7.84 -3.05
N ALA A 272 6.40 7.35 -2.86
CA ALA A 272 5.34 8.08 -2.18
C ALA A 272 5.25 7.59 -0.72
N VAL A 273 5.26 8.52 0.23
CA VAL A 273 5.28 8.21 1.68
C VAL A 273 4.16 8.96 2.41
N GLY A 274 3.28 8.22 3.08
CA GLY A 274 2.18 8.77 3.85
C GLY A 274 2.59 9.31 5.22
N ALA A 275 2.02 10.44 5.60
CA ALA A 275 2.00 11.02 6.93
C ALA A 275 0.55 11.35 7.29
N TYR A 276 -0.24 10.31 7.60
CA TYR A 276 -1.70 10.42 7.62
C TYR A 276 -2.25 11.30 8.76
N ARG A 277 -1.39 11.80 9.65
CA ARG A 277 -1.76 12.72 10.74
C ARG A 277 -1.15 14.11 10.60
N ASP A 278 -0.51 14.39 9.48
CA ASP A 278 -0.09 15.74 9.14
C ASP A 278 -1.27 16.71 9.25
N ASP A 279 -1.05 17.83 9.94
CA ASP A 279 -2.06 18.82 10.29
C ASP A 279 -2.14 19.98 9.27
N ASP A 280 -1.49 19.86 8.12
CA ASP A 280 -1.48 20.90 7.10
C ASP A 280 -2.89 21.16 6.52
N GLY A 281 -3.39 22.38 6.74
CA GLY A 281 -4.77 22.77 6.46
C GLY A 281 -5.80 22.42 7.56
N GLY A 282 -5.43 21.69 8.62
CA GLY A 282 -6.30 21.36 9.76
C GLY A 282 -6.05 19.96 10.36
N LEU A 283 -6.75 19.65 11.47
CA LEU A 283 -6.51 18.47 12.30
C LEU A 283 -6.54 17.15 11.53
N ASN A 284 -5.43 16.41 11.55
CA ASN A 284 -5.21 15.08 10.98
C ASN A 284 -5.79 14.95 9.55
N LYS A 285 -5.68 16.00 8.74
CA LYS A 285 -6.11 15.96 7.33
C LYS A 285 -5.23 15.02 6.52
N GLY A 286 -3.95 14.92 6.90
CA GLY A 286 -2.97 14.01 6.33
C GLY A 286 -2.27 14.56 5.10
N ALA A 287 -1.11 13.98 4.79
CA ALA A 287 -0.29 14.32 3.64
C ALA A 287 0.38 13.09 3.02
N VAL A 288 0.81 13.24 1.78
CA VAL A 288 1.72 12.32 1.09
C VAL A 288 2.97 13.10 0.66
N TYR A 289 4.14 12.51 0.85
CA TYR A 289 5.42 13.05 0.44
C TYR A 289 5.98 12.22 -0.70
N ILE A 290 6.23 12.85 -1.85
CA ILE A 290 7.02 12.27 -2.93
C ILE A 290 8.49 12.49 -2.60
N LEU A 291 9.25 11.40 -2.52
CA LEU A 291 10.68 11.41 -2.28
C LEU A 291 11.38 10.99 -3.58
N PHE A 292 12.15 11.92 -4.13
CA PHE A 292 13.07 11.61 -5.21
C PHE A 292 14.33 11.00 -4.61
N MET A 293 14.67 9.77 -4.95
CA MET A 293 15.68 9.00 -4.21
C MET A 293 17.07 9.10 -4.85
N ASN A 294 18.09 8.82 -4.06
CA ASN A 294 19.42 8.44 -4.54
C ASN A 294 19.59 6.92 -4.39
N THR A 295 20.48 6.34 -5.19
CA THR A 295 20.80 4.89 -5.14
C THR A 295 21.44 4.45 -3.81
N ASP A 296 21.88 5.38 -2.96
CA ASP A 296 22.39 5.10 -1.61
C ASP A 296 21.28 5.09 -0.53
N GLY A 297 20.01 5.24 -0.94
CA GLY A 297 18.85 5.26 -0.05
C GLY A 297 18.60 6.59 0.62
N THR A 298 19.38 7.64 0.33
CA THR A 298 19.08 9.01 0.77
C THR A 298 18.13 9.71 -0.19
N VAL A 299 17.57 10.85 0.23
CA VAL A 299 16.64 11.65 -0.56
C VAL A 299 17.38 12.75 -1.33
N ALA A 300 17.13 12.87 -2.63
CA ALA A 300 17.64 13.92 -3.51
C ALA A 300 16.76 15.18 -3.47
N ALA A 301 15.43 15.00 -3.51
CA ALA A 301 14.46 16.08 -3.45
C ALA A 301 13.12 15.56 -2.90
N THR A 302 12.23 16.48 -2.51
CA THR A 302 10.92 16.14 -1.94
C THR A 302 9.81 17.04 -2.48
N GLN A 303 8.60 16.49 -2.64
CA GLN A 303 7.38 17.24 -2.90
C GLN A 303 6.26 16.78 -1.96
N LYS A 304 5.72 17.68 -1.13
CA LYS A 304 4.55 17.41 -0.27
C LYS A 304 3.25 17.59 -1.06
N ILE A 305 2.30 16.70 -0.84
CA ILE A 305 0.93 16.76 -1.33
C ILE A 305 0.00 16.77 -0.10
N SER A 306 -0.71 17.86 0.08
CA SER A 306 -1.62 18.12 1.21
C SER A 306 -2.76 19.03 0.75
N GLU A 307 -3.63 19.48 1.67
CA GLU A 307 -4.63 20.51 1.34
C GLU A 307 -3.97 21.82 0.85
N LEU A 308 -2.82 22.21 1.41
CA LEU A 308 -2.18 23.51 1.15
C LEU A 308 -0.99 23.44 0.17
N GLU A 309 -0.46 22.26 -0.15
CA GLU A 309 0.73 22.07 -0.98
C GLU A 309 0.54 21.04 -2.11
N GLY A 310 1.48 21.03 -3.07
CA GLY A 310 1.53 20.01 -4.12
C GLY A 310 0.49 20.14 -5.22
N ASN A 311 -0.14 21.31 -5.38
CA ASN A 311 -1.20 21.56 -6.38
C ASN A 311 -2.41 20.61 -6.27
N PHE A 312 -2.66 20.04 -5.09
CA PHE A 312 -3.77 19.11 -4.91
C PHE A 312 -5.13 19.79 -5.08
N ASN A 313 -5.28 21.03 -4.57
CA ASN A 313 -6.48 21.87 -4.72
C ASN A 313 -7.81 21.20 -4.27
N GLU A 314 -7.76 20.20 -3.39
CA GLU A 314 -8.93 19.58 -2.76
C GLU A 314 -9.08 20.09 -1.32
N MET A 315 -10.32 20.33 -0.89
CA MET A 315 -10.62 20.63 0.51
C MET A 315 -10.79 19.31 1.28
N LEU A 316 -9.86 19.03 2.19
CA LEU A 316 -9.88 17.84 3.03
C LEU A 316 -10.64 18.13 4.33
N THR A 317 -11.46 17.18 4.76
CA THR A 317 -12.14 17.26 6.06
C THR A 317 -11.16 16.91 7.19
N GLU A 318 -11.36 17.47 8.38
CA GLU A 318 -10.62 17.04 9.57
C GLU A 318 -10.76 15.52 9.78
N GLU A 319 -9.70 14.89 10.30
CA GLU A 319 -9.59 13.44 10.49
C GLU A 319 -9.75 12.59 9.22
N LEU A 320 -9.64 13.17 8.02
CA LEU A 320 -9.69 12.39 6.77
C LEU A 320 -8.53 11.38 6.68
N ARG A 321 -7.36 11.77 7.21
CA ARG A 321 -6.13 10.99 7.21
C ARG A 321 -5.70 10.57 5.81
N PHE A 322 -5.65 11.53 4.90
CA PHE A 322 -5.10 11.36 3.56
C PHE A 322 -3.65 10.83 3.64
N GLY A 323 -3.31 9.83 2.83
CA GLY A 323 -2.03 9.12 2.92
C GLY A 323 -2.04 7.92 3.88
N LYS A 324 -3.22 7.47 4.35
CA LYS A 324 -3.34 6.33 5.27
C LYS A 324 -2.81 5.02 4.68
N SER A 325 -2.99 4.85 3.37
CA SER A 325 -2.41 3.81 2.53
C SER A 325 -2.12 4.41 1.16
N THR A 326 -1.17 3.84 0.45
CA THR A 326 -0.79 4.25 -0.91
C THR A 326 -0.61 3.01 -1.77
N SER A 327 -0.83 3.14 -3.08
CA SER A 327 -0.52 2.09 -4.05
C SER A 327 -0.30 2.70 -5.43
N LEU A 328 0.62 2.14 -6.21
CA LEU A 328 0.88 2.56 -7.58
C LEU A 328 -0.11 1.86 -8.51
N ALA A 329 -0.88 2.64 -9.25
CA ALA A 329 -1.65 2.11 -10.36
C ALA A 329 -0.83 2.09 -11.65
N PRO A 330 -1.07 1.13 -12.56
CA PRO A 330 -0.63 1.30 -13.95
C PRO A 330 -1.28 2.57 -14.53
N ASP A 331 -0.79 3.03 -15.69
CA ASP A 331 -1.41 4.12 -16.45
C ASP A 331 -2.84 3.77 -16.85
N ILE A 332 -3.77 4.03 -15.93
CA ILE A 332 -5.19 3.70 -16.05
C ILE A 332 -5.77 4.52 -17.19
N ASN A 333 -5.26 5.74 -17.40
CA ASN A 333 -5.87 6.72 -18.26
C ASN A 333 -5.20 6.89 -19.64
N GLY A 334 -4.05 6.26 -19.84
CA GLY A 334 -3.30 6.30 -21.07
C GLY A 334 -2.64 7.64 -21.38
N ASP A 335 -2.55 8.57 -20.41
CA ASP A 335 -1.88 9.87 -20.60
C ASP A 335 -0.36 9.82 -20.37
N GLY A 336 0.16 8.68 -19.90
CA GLY A 336 1.57 8.46 -19.62
C GLY A 336 2.07 9.11 -18.34
N LYS A 337 1.17 9.58 -17.46
CA LYS A 337 1.54 10.05 -16.11
C LYS A 337 1.52 8.89 -15.12
N THR A 338 2.04 9.16 -13.92
CA THR A 338 2.04 8.20 -12.81
C THR A 338 0.75 8.38 -12.00
N GLU A 339 0.00 7.29 -11.83
CA GLU A 339 -1.22 7.24 -11.02
C GLU A 339 -0.93 6.71 -9.62
N LEU A 340 -1.08 7.59 -8.63
CA LEU A 340 -0.97 7.22 -7.22
C LEU A 340 -2.37 7.08 -6.61
N ILE A 341 -2.68 5.88 -6.10
CA ILE A 341 -3.87 5.65 -5.28
C ILE A 341 -3.54 6.06 -3.84
N VAL A 342 -4.40 6.86 -3.22
CA VAL A 342 -4.22 7.33 -1.85
C VAL A 342 -5.48 7.04 -1.02
N GLY A 343 -5.34 6.14 -0.06
CA GLY A 343 -6.38 5.76 0.89
C GLY A 343 -6.59 6.78 2.03
N CYS A 344 -7.80 6.78 2.57
CA CYS A 344 -8.26 7.61 3.69
C CYS A 344 -9.13 6.75 4.63
N ILE A 345 -9.44 7.24 5.84
CA ILE A 345 -10.25 6.46 6.80
C ILE A 345 -11.76 6.69 6.72
N ASN A 346 -12.23 7.77 6.08
CA ASN A 346 -13.66 8.12 6.01
C ASN A 346 -14.34 7.55 4.76
N ASN A 347 -14.21 6.24 4.53
CA ASN A 347 -14.84 5.53 3.42
C ASN A 347 -14.49 6.09 2.03
N LEU A 348 -13.20 6.39 1.84
CA LEU A 348 -12.73 7.16 0.70
C LEU A 348 -11.32 6.77 0.28
N PHE A 349 -11.07 6.81 -1.02
CA PHE A 349 -9.72 6.92 -1.58
C PHE A 349 -9.70 7.87 -2.78
N TYR A 350 -8.50 8.28 -3.17
CA TYR A 350 -8.24 9.10 -4.35
C TYR A 350 -7.35 8.35 -5.34
N ILE A 351 -7.44 8.70 -6.61
CA ILE A 351 -6.40 8.42 -7.62
C ILE A 351 -5.88 9.77 -8.08
N LEU A 352 -4.58 10.00 -7.94
CA LEU A 352 -3.89 11.22 -8.33
C LEU A 352 -3.05 10.95 -9.58
N ASN A 353 -3.15 11.83 -10.58
CA ASN A 353 -2.19 11.85 -11.68
C ASN A 353 -1.07 12.82 -11.31
N LEU A 354 0.15 12.31 -11.23
CA LEU A 354 1.31 13.10 -10.81
C LEU A 354 2.05 13.70 -12.02
N ASN A 355 2.57 14.91 -11.84
CA ASN A 355 3.58 15.48 -12.70
C ASN A 355 4.97 14.94 -12.32
N GLN A 356 5.95 15.07 -13.22
CA GLN A 356 7.34 14.63 -12.98
C GLN A 356 8.02 15.32 -11.79
N ASP A 357 7.50 16.48 -11.35
CA ASP A 357 7.98 17.19 -10.16
C ASP A 357 7.28 16.75 -8.86
N GLY A 358 6.43 15.73 -8.93
CA GLY A 358 5.67 15.19 -7.79
C GLY A 358 4.40 15.98 -7.44
N THR A 359 4.10 17.08 -8.14
CA THR A 359 2.85 17.81 -7.92
C THR A 359 1.66 17.09 -8.57
N VAL A 360 0.45 17.32 -8.06
CA VAL A 360 -0.78 16.77 -8.61
C VAL A 360 -1.17 17.55 -9.87
N ASP A 361 -1.41 16.84 -10.96
CA ASP A 361 -2.00 17.40 -12.18
C ASP A 361 -3.53 17.35 -12.15
N SER A 362 -4.08 16.20 -11.78
CA SER A 362 -5.50 15.98 -11.62
C SER A 362 -5.75 14.84 -10.64
N PHE A 363 -6.98 14.73 -10.14
CA PHE A 363 -7.36 13.65 -9.25
C PHE A 363 -8.81 13.23 -9.45
N GLN A 364 -9.12 12.00 -9.04
CA GLN A 364 -10.47 11.45 -8.94
C GLN A 364 -10.68 10.91 -7.52
N LYS A 365 -11.91 10.99 -7.03
CA LYS A 365 -12.30 10.65 -5.66
C LYS A 365 -13.33 9.53 -5.66
N TYR A 366 -13.11 8.50 -4.88
CA TYR A 366 -13.92 7.28 -4.89
C TYR A 366 -14.44 6.99 -3.48
N GLY A 367 -15.72 6.67 -3.39
CA GLY A 367 -16.45 6.45 -2.14
C GLY A 367 -17.94 6.35 -2.44
N GLN A 368 -18.77 6.18 -1.41
CA GLN A 368 -20.22 5.99 -1.56
C GLN A 368 -20.86 7.04 -2.49
N GLY A 369 -21.39 6.60 -3.64
CA GLY A 369 -22.07 7.47 -4.62
C GLY A 369 -21.13 8.36 -5.43
N LEU A 370 -19.82 8.15 -5.37
CA LEU A 370 -18.80 8.89 -6.11
C LEU A 370 -18.19 8.02 -7.20
N ASN A 371 -17.96 8.61 -8.38
CA ASN A 371 -17.31 7.96 -9.53
C ASN A 371 -17.83 6.56 -9.85
N GLY A 372 -19.16 6.38 -9.82
CA GLY A 372 -19.83 5.13 -10.18
C GLY A 372 -19.83 4.05 -9.09
N PHE A 373 -19.24 4.31 -7.92
CA PHE A 373 -19.27 3.34 -6.83
C PHE A 373 -20.61 3.39 -6.07
N GLU A 374 -21.36 2.28 -6.12
CA GLU A 374 -22.66 2.10 -5.47
C GLU A 374 -22.64 0.99 -4.40
N GLY A 375 -21.51 0.83 -3.69
CA GLY A 375 -21.46 -0.03 -2.49
C GLY A 375 -22.45 0.42 -1.42
N ASN A 376 -22.60 -0.35 -0.35
CA ASN A 376 -23.34 0.11 0.84
C ASN A 376 -22.33 0.27 1.96
N LEU A 377 -21.75 1.46 2.10
CA LEU A 377 -20.79 1.76 3.15
C LEU A 377 -21.46 2.45 4.35
N ASN A 378 -21.21 1.94 5.56
CA ASN A 378 -21.55 2.57 6.83
C ASN A 378 -20.38 3.41 7.34
N GLU A 379 -20.65 4.40 8.19
CA GLU A 379 -19.66 5.38 8.68
C GLU A 379 -18.37 4.75 9.26
N GLU A 380 -18.48 3.58 9.89
CA GLU A 380 -17.36 2.89 10.54
C GLU A 380 -16.77 1.74 9.72
N ASP A 381 -17.08 1.62 8.42
CA ASP A 381 -16.52 0.54 7.59
C ASP A 381 -15.02 0.76 7.28
N TYR A 382 -14.56 2.01 7.30
CA TYR A 382 -13.20 2.43 6.97
C TYR A 382 -12.73 1.97 5.57
N PHE A 383 -13.63 1.99 4.59
CA PHE A 383 -13.28 1.73 3.19
C PHE A 383 -12.20 2.71 2.72
N GLY A 384 -11.16 2.20 2.07
CA GLY A 384 -10.00 3.01 1.66
C GLY A 384 -8.89 3.04 2.70
N HIS A 385 -9.05 2.41 3.86
CA HIS A 385 -7.98 2.29 4.85
C HIS A 385 -6.76 1.56 4.31
N SER A 386 -6.98 0.54 3.47
CA SER A 386 -5.96 -0.12 2.67
C SER A 386 -6.39 -0.15 1.20
N VAL A 387 -5.44 0.06 0.30
CA VAL A 387 -5.65 0.06 -1.15
C VAL A 387 -4.51 -0.69 -1.83
N SER A 388 -4.81 -1.45 -2.87
CA SER A 388 -3.80 -2.10 -3.72
C SER A 388 -4.37 -2.36 -5.12
N ILE A 389 -3.51 -2.73 -6.08
CA ILE A 389 -3.91 -3.12 -7.42
C ILE A 389 -3.90 -4.64 -7.54
N ASN A 390 -4.94 -5.18 -8.18
CA ASN A 390 -4.90 -6.51 -8.77
C ASN A 390 -4.91 -6.40 -10.31
N LYS A 391 -3.83 -6.81 -10.97
CA LYS A 391 -3.69 -6.73 -12.43
C LYS A 391 -3.86 -8.10 -13.10
N SER A 392 -5.03 -8.40 -13.65
CA SER A 392 -5.22 -9.62 -14.43
C SER A 392 -4.44 -9.58 -15.76
N LEU A 393 -4.02 -10.75 -16.26
CA LEU A 393 -3.37 -10.98 -17.57
C LEU A 393 -4.13 -10.42 -18.79
N ASN A 394 -5.42 -10.07 -18.65
CA ASN A 394 -6.28 -9.56 -19.72
C ASN A 394 -6.46 -8.02 -19.69
N ASP A 395 -5.51 -7.27 -19.11
CA ASP A 395 -5.54 -5.80 -18.98
C ASP A 395 -6.75 -5.23 -18.20
N LYS A 396 -7.50 -6.08 -17.49
CA LYS A 396 -8.50 -5.62 -16.53
C LYS A 396 -7.78 -5.20 -15.25
N ILE A 397 -7.76 -3.90 -15.01
CA ILE A 397 -7.23 -3.29 -13.79
C ILE A 397 -8.35 -3.29 -12.75
N SER A 398 -8.10 -3.95 -11.62
CA SER A 398 -8.97 -3.90 -10.47
C SER A 398 -8.25 -3.24 -9.30
N ILE A 399 -8.96 -2.38 -8.58
CA ILE A 399 -8.48 -1.82 -7.31
C ILE A 399 -9.06 -2.68 -6.19
N ILE A 400 -8.20 -3.18 -5.31
CA ILE A 400 -8.59 -3.84 -4.07
C ILE A 400 -8.64 -2.77 -2.98
N VAL A 401 -9.74 -2.72 -2.22
CA VAL A 401 -9.94 -1.73 -1.16
C VAL A 401 -10.41 -2.43 0.10
N GLY A 402 -9.65 -2.30 1.19
CA GLY A 402 -10.04 -2.82 2.49
C GLY A 402 -11.00 -1.89 3.24
N ALA A 403 -11.90 -2.50 4.00
CA ALA A 403 -12.89 -1.87 4.87
C ALA A 403 -12.97 -2.69 6.17
N PHE A 404 -11.94 -2.62 7.00
CA PHE A 404 -11.77 -3.53 8.13
C PHE A 404 -12.82 -3.37 9.25
N GLY A 405 -13.53 -2.22 9.29
CA GLY A 405 -14.57 -1.98 10.29
C GLY A 405 -15.96 -2.45 9.88
N ASP A 406 -16.09 -3.04 8.69
CA ASP A 406 -17.33 -3.62 8.16
C ASP A 406 -18.05 -4.47 9.21
N SER A 407 -19.31 -4.14 9.45
CA SER A 407 -20.07 -4.69 10.57
C SER A 407 -21.44 -5.24 10.20
N GLU A 408 -21.75 -5.42 8.90
CA GLU A 408 -23.05 -5.97 8.47
C GLU A 408 -23.29 -7.41 8.95
N PHE A 409 -22.23 -8.17 9.25
CA PHE A 409 -22.31 -9.58 9.63
C PHE A 409 -21.57 -9.94 10.94
N GLY A 410 -21.36 -8.94 11.79
CA GLY A 410 -20.68 -9.07 13.08
C GLY A 410 -20.04 -7.74 13.48
N PHE A 411 -19.47 -7.63 14.66
CA PHE A 411 -18.81 -6.38 15.06
C PHE A 411 -17.39 -6.37 14.50
N GLN A 412 -17.09 -5.45 13.58
CA GLN A 412 -15.75 -5.24 12.99
C GLN A 412 -15.10 -6.54 12.48
N LYS A 413 -15.89 -7.37 11.79
CA LYS A 413 -15.33 -8.55 11.11
C LYS A 413 -14.49 -8.12 9.91
N GLY A 414 -14.88 -7.02 9.26
CA GLY A 414 -14.19 -6.44 8.14
C GLY A 414 -14.58 -7.01 6.77
N SER A 415 -14.25 -6.28 5.72
CA SER A 415 -14.49 -6.65 4.34
C SER A 415 -13.41 -6.11 3.40
N VAL A 416 -13.40 -6.65 2.17
CA VAL A 416 -12.57 -6.20 1.06
C VAL A 416 -13.44 -6.01 -0.16
N TRP A 417 -13.17 -4.99 -0.96
CA TRP A 417 -13.87 -4.67 -2.19
C TRP A 417 -12.92 -4.77 -3.37
N ILE A 418 -13.30 -5.51 -4.40
CA ILE A 418 -12.59 -5.56 -5.68
C ILE A 418 -13.38 -4.71 -6.66
N LEU A 419 -12.81 -3.57 -7.06
CA LEU A 419 -13.43 -2.59 -7.94
C LEU A 419 -12.83 -2.70 -9.33
N GLN A 420 -13.63 -3.04 -10.33
CA GLN A 420 -13.18 -2.97 -11.71
C GLN A 420 -13.48 -1.58 -12.26
N LEU A 421 -12.43 -0.85 -12.69
CA LEU A 421 -12.60 0.40 -13.39
C LEU A 421 -12.98 0.14 -14.86
N GLY A 422 -13.80 1.03 -15.43
CA GLY A 422 -14.16 0.98 -16.85
C GLY A 422 -14.18 2.35 -17.49
N GLU A 423 -13.94 2.40 -18.80
CA GLU A 423 -14.13 3.62 -19.60
C GLU A 423 -15.62 3.99 -19.66
N ILE A 424 -15.94 5.27 -19.47
CA ILE A 424 -17.20 5.80 -19.98
C ILE A 424 -17.09 5.85 -21.50
N LEU A 425 -17.74 4.92 -22.20
CA LEU A 425 -18.14 5.16 -23.59
C LEU A 425 -19.14 6.33 -23.55
N SER A 426 -18.66 7.54 -23.84
CA SER A 426 -19.54 8.71 -23.97
C SER A 426 -20.58 8.42 -25.06
N VAL A 427 -21.86 8.39 -24.69
CA VAL A 427 -23.01 8.22 -25.60
C VAL A 427 -23.15 9.43 -26.52
#